data_AF-A0A561WZP5-F1
#
_entry.id   AF-A0A561WZP5-F1
#
_cell.length_a   1.000
_cell.length_b   1.000
_cell.length_c   1.000
_cell.angle_alpha   90.00
_cell.angle_beta   90.00
_cell.angle_gamma   90.00
#
_symmetry.space_group_name_H-M   'P 1'
#
loop_
_entity.id
_entity.type
_entity.pdbx_description
1 polymer ?
#
loop_
_entity_poly.entity_id
_entity_poly.type
_entity_poly.pdbx_seq_one_letter_code
_entity_poly.pdbx_strand_id
1 'polypeptide(L)'
;MFFQTSEKTDFNRKKTEVIRVTSRTENFSSIHEIRDKRKINRIKEIMKFVEWSKAAKVDGDQPDYRFWLEHPKAKDRLFNYNIWFKKNHTMIFDKKTGKYGIVPSKYEMELKSLLKE
;
A
#
# COMPACT_ATOMS: atom_id res chain seq x y z
N MET A 1 -22.28 -44.78 11.59
CA MET A 1 -21.54 -43.71 12.29
C MET A 1 -21.41 -42.57 11.29
N PHE A 2 -22.24 -41.54 11.40
CA PHE A 2 -22.27 -40.41 10.47
C PHE A 2 -21.37 -39.30 11.02
N PHE A 3 -20.37 -38.87 10.25
CA PHE A 3 -19.62 -37.65 10.55
C PHE A 3 -20.23 -36.50 9.76
N GLN A 4 -21.06 -35.72 10.44
CA GLN A 4 -21.50 -34.40 10.01
C GLN A 4 -20.45 -33.40 10.52
N THR A 5 -19.49 -33.00 9.67
CA THR A 5 -18.61 -31.87 9.98
C THR A 5 -19.08 -30.64 9.21
N SER A 6 -20.02 -29.94 9.86
CA SER A 6 -20.15 -28.48 9.91
C SER A 6 -19.67 -27.69 8.69
N GLU A 7 -20.61 -27.41 7.78
CA GLU A 7 -20.64 -26.14 7.06
C GLU A 7 -20.73 -24.99 8.07
N LYS A 8 -19.62 -24.32 8.38
CA LYS A 8 -19.68 -22.95 8.90
C LYS A 8 -18.60 -22.08 8.26
N THR A 9 -19.12 -21.18 7.41
CA THR A 9 -18.63 -19.83 7.13
C THR A 9 -17.41 -19.63 6.22
N ASP A 10 -17.55 -19.98 4.93
CA ASP A 10 -16.71 -19.42 3.85
C ASP A 10 -17.50 -18.60 2.81
N PHE A 11 -18.75 -18.23 3.13
CA PHE A 11 -19.71 -17.69 2.16
C PHE A 11 -19.94 -16.17 2.23
N ASN A 12 -18.95 -15.37 2.62
CA ASN A 12 -18.99 -13.92 2.36
C ASN A 12 -17.64 -13.18 2.45
N ARG A 13 -16.53 -13.75 1.97
CA ARG A 13 -15.42 -12.89 1.51
C ARG A 13 -15.91 -12.15 0.26
N LYS A 14 -16.67 -11.06 0.45
CA LYS A 14 -16.87 -10.06 -0.58
C LYS A 14 -15.49 -9.81 -1.18
N LYS A 15 -15.35 -10.08 -2.46
CA LYS A 15 -14.17 -9.76 -3.26
C LYS A 15 -13.94 -8.26 -3.13
N THR A 16 -13.18 -7.84 -2.11
CA THR A 16 -12.86 -6.45 -1.82
C THR A 16 -11.40 -6.20 -2.11
N GLU A 17 -11.11 -4.96 -2.46
CA GLU A 17 -9.75 -4.48 -2.58
C GLU A 17 -9.02 -4.59 -1.24
N VAL A 18 -7.72 -4.91 -1.31
CA VAL A 18 -6.85 -4.97 -0.14
C VAL A 18 -5.55 -4.26 -0.48
N ILE A 19 -5.13 -3.32 0.37
CA ILE A 19 -3.76 -2.81 0.33
C ILE A 19 -2.92 -3.64 1.29
N ARG A 20 -1.87 -4.25 0.76
CA ARG A 20 -0.85 -4.94 1.54
C ARG A 20 0.26 -3.97 1.86
N VAL A 21 0.72 -3.94 3.10
CA VAL A 21 1.81 -3.07 3.55
C VAL A 21 2.85 -3.91 4.27
N THR A 22 4.12 -3.65 3.99
CA THR A 22 5.27 -4.21 4.71
C THR A 22 6.14 -3.05 5.19
N SER A 23 6.66 -3.13 6.41
CA SER A 23 7.42 -2.05 7.04
C SER A 23 8.89 -2.41 7.22
N ARG A 24 9.77 -1.42 7.16
CA ARG A 24 11.19 -1.59 7.49
C ARG A 24 11.41 -1.89 8.97
N THR A 25 10.55 -1.37 9.85
CA THR A 25 10.59 -1.61 11.30
C THR A 25 10.44 -3.09 11.65
N GLU A 26 9.77 -3.86 10.79
CA GLU A 26 9.62 -5.31 10.92
C GLU A 26 10.50 -6.06 9.89
N ASN A 27 11.55 -5.42 9.36
CA ASN A 27 12.43 -6.00 8.33
C ASN A 27 11.68 -6.55 7.10
N PHE A 28 10.49 -6.02 6.80
CA PHE A 28 9.57 -6.50 5.77
C PHE A 28 9.13 -7.96 5.94
N SER A 29 9.21 -8.54 7.14
CA SER A 29 8.85 -9.95 7.38
C SER A 29 7.35 -10.19 7.57
N SER A 30 6.61 -9.16 7.99
CA SER A 30 5.15 -9.20 8.19
C SER A 30 4.43 -8.38 7.12
N ILE A 31 3.21 -8.83 6.78
CA ILE A 31 2.30 -8.15 5.86
C ILE A 31 1.08 -7.69 6.65
N HIS A 32 0.91 -6.37 6.75
CA HIS A 32 -0.31 -5.74 7.22
C HIS A 32 -1.33 -5.61 6.08
N GLU A 33 -2.63 -5.75 6.37
CA GLU A 33 -3.72 -5.69 5.40
C GLU A 33 -4.72 -4.56 5.70
N ILE A 34 -4.74 -3.54 4.86
CA ILE A 34 -5.78 -2.51 4.91
C ILE A 34 -6.95 -2.96 4.05
N ARG A 35 -8.07 -3.31 4.71
CA ARG A 35 -9.33 -3.74 4.06
C ARG A 35 -10.45 -2.70 4.11
N ASP A 36 -10.28 -1.64 4.89
CA ASP A 36 -11.26 -0.56 5.01
C ASP A 36 -11.34 0.22 3.68
N LYS A 37 -12.51 0.18 3.05
CA LYS A 37 -12.76 0.84 1.77
C LYS A 37 -12.53 2.35 1.82
N ARG A 38 -12.85 3.02 2.93
CA ARG A 38 -12.62 4.47 3.09
C ARG A 38 -11.13 4.77 3.10
N LYS A 39 -10.34 3.97 3.83
CA LYS A 39 -8.87 4.10 3.87
C LYS A 39 -8.24 3.82 2.51
N ILE A 40 -8.65 2.74 1.83
CA ILE A 40 -8.15 2.41 0.49
C ILE A 40 -8.45 3.53 -0.51
N ASN A 41 -9.68 4.04 -0.50
CA ASN A 41 -10.06 5.17 -1.36
C ASN A 41 -9.23 6.41 -1.04
N ARG A 42 -9.01 6.69 0.24
CA ARG A 42 -8.21 7.84 0.65
C ARG A 42 -6.75 7.73 0.21
N ILE A 43 -6.14 6.56 0.35
CA ILE A 43 -4.79 6.30 -0.17
C ILE A 43 -4.76 6.54 -1.69
N LYS A 44 -5.72 5.99 -2.43
CA LYS A 44 -5.83 6.20 -3.88
C LYS A 44 -5.97 7.66 -4.26
N GLU A 45 -6.75 8.43 -3.51
CA GLU A 45 -6.89 9.88 -3.72
C GLU A 45 -5.56 10.60 -3.51
N ILE A 46 -4.86 10.34 -2.39
CA ILE A 46 -3.53 10.93 -2.14
C ILE A 46 -2.58 10.60 -3.30
N MET A 47 -2.59 9.37 -3.80
CA MET A 47 -1.74 8.95 -4.92
C MET A 47 -2.01 9.72 -6.23
N LYS A 48 -3.22 10.28 -6.43
CA LYS A 48 -3.52 11.13 -7.61
C LYS A 48 -2.82 12.49 -7.55
N PHE A 49 -2.49 12.96 -6.34
CA PHE A 49 -1.81 14.25 -6.13
C PHE A 49 -0.29 14.12 -6.04
N VAL A 50 0.25 12.90 -6.18
CA VAL A 50 1.69 12.68 -6.20
C VAL A 50 2.28 13.30 -7.47
N GLU A 51 3.31 14.12 -7.29
CA GLU A 51 4.00 14.79 -8.38
C GLU A 51 5.10 13.89 -8.92
N TRP A 52 4.82 13.21 -10.04
CA TRP A 52 5.72 12.23 -10.63
C TRP A 52 6.82 12.86 -11.49
N SER A 53 8.07 12.48 -11.22
CA SER A 53 9.26 12.89 -11.96
C SER A 53 10.20 11.72 -12.23
N LYS A 54 10.77 11.68 -13.44
CA LYS A 54 11.84 10.72 -13.79
C LYS A 54 13.22 11.17 -13.31
N ALA A 55 13.39 12.46 -13.01
CA ALA A 55 14.67 13.02 -12.59
C ALA A 55 14.91 12.84 -11.09
N ALA A 56 13.83 12.75 -10.30
CA ALA A 56 13.93 12.51 -8.86
C ALA A 56 14.49 11.12 -8.58
N LYS A 57 15.37 11.02 -7.58
CA LYS A 57 15.96 9.77 -7.10
C LYS A 57 16.10 9.81 -5.58
N VAL A 58 16.09 8.63 -4.97
CA VAL A 58 16.44 8.44 -3.56
C VAL A 58 17.83 7.84 -3.52
N ASP A 59 18.78 8.53 -2.88
CA ASP A 59 20.11 7.97 -2.65
C ASP A 59 20.07 6.90 -1.55
N GLY A 60 20.53 5.69 -1.89
CA GLY A 60 21.12 4.69 -0.98
C GLY A 60 20.25 3.99 0.06
N ASP A 61 19.12 4.54 0.48
CA ASP A 61 18.39 4.01 1.64
C ASP A 61 17.28 3.03 1.29
N GLN A 62 17.08 2.02 2.14
CA GLN A 62 15.90 1.16 2.08
C GLN A 62 14.61 1.98 2.34
N PRO A 63 13.49 1.65 1.68
CA PRO A 63 12.22 2.33 1.90
C PRO A 63 11.69 2.08 3.31
N ASP A 64 10.92 3.01 3.86
CA ASP A 64 10.23 2.81 5.14
C ASP A 64 9.09 1.81 5.02
N TYR A 65 8.35 1.87 3.90
CA TYR A 65 7.30 0.89 3.60
C TYR A 65 7.34 0.44 2.14
N ARG A 66 6.80 -0.75 1.90
CA ARG A 66 6.42 -1.21 0.56
C ARG A 66 4.96 -1.57 0.61
N PHE A 67 4.17 -1.03 -0.31
CA PHE A 67 2.74 -1.33 -0.36
C PHE A 67 2.23 -1.56 -1.77
N TRP A 68 1.22 -2.42 -1.90
CA TRP A 68 0.59 -2.70 -3.17
C TRP A 68 -0.91 -2.96 -3.01
N LEU A 69 -1.65 -2.65 -4.08
CA LEU A 69 -3.10 -2.86 -4.13
C LEU A 69 -3.41 -4.17 -4.86
N GLU A 70 -4.12 -5.06 -4.18
CA GLU A 70 -4.69 -6.28 -4.76
C GLU A 70 -6.17 -6.03 -5.06
N HIS A 71 -6.56 -6.22 -6.32
CA HIS A 71 -7.97 -6.15 -6.73
C HIS A 71 -8.44 -7.55 -7.14
N PRO A 72 -9.59 -8.02 -6.65
CA PRO A 72 -10.05 -9.39 -6.85
C PRO A 72 -10.38 -9.76 -8.30
N LYS A 73 -10.56 -8.75 -9.18
CA LYS A 73 -10.75 -8.94 -10.63
C LYS A 73 -9.46 -8.75 -11.44
N ALA A 74 -8.34 -8.40 -10.81
CA ALA A 74 -7.05 -8.21 -11.48
C ALA A 74 -6.08 -9.28 -10.99
N LYS A 75 -5.38 -9.94 -11.92
CA LYS A 75 -4.29 -10.86 -11.55
C LYS A 75 -3.04 -10.08 -11.10
N ASP A 76 -2.85 -8.88 -11.64
CA ASP A 76 -1.72 -8.02 -11.32
C ASP A 76 -2.03 -7.06 -10.18
N ARG A 77 -1.00 -6.75 -9.38
CA ARG A 77 -1.03 -5.67 -8.38
C ARG A 77 -1.37 -4.37 -9.09
N LEU A 78 -2.47 -3.68 -8.75
CA LEU A 78 -2.88 -2.47 -9.47
C LEU A 78 -1.85 -1.35 -9.32
N PHE A 79 -1.34 -1.16 -8.10
CA PHE A 79 -0.22 -0.27 -7.80
C PHE A 79 0.82 -1.01 -6.95
N ASN A 80 2.10 -0.67 -7.08
CA ASN A 80 3.19 -1.30 -6.33
C ASN A 80 4.29 -0.26 -6.02
N TYR A 81 4.34 0.18 -4.78
CA TYR A 81 5.11 1.34 -4.37
C TYR A 81 6.15 1.00 -3.29
N ASN A 82 7.27 1.69 -3.35
CA ASN A 82 8.16 1.90 -2.21
C ASN A 82 8.00 3.35 -1.73
N ILE A 83 8.04 3.59 -0.42
CA ILE A 83 7.91 4.92 0.16
C ILE A 83 9.05 5.22 1.14
N TRP A 84 9.54 6.46 1.11
CA TRP A 84 10.53 7.00 2.04
C TRP A 84 9.97 8.27 2.68
N PHE A 85 9.87 8.27 4.00
CA PHE A 85 9.51 9.43 4.81
C PHE A 85 10.79 10.15 5.22
N LYS A 86 11.25 11.11 4.41
CA LYS A 86 12.42 11.93 4.73
C LYS A 86 12.02 13.14 5.57
N LYS A 87 12.99 13.81 6.20
CA LYS A 87 12.76 14.98 7.06
C LYS A 87 11.99 16.13 6.36
N ASN A 88 12.19 16.29 5.05
CA ASN A 88 11.70 17.47 4.32
C ASN A 88 10.62 17.14 3.28
N HIS A 89 10.45 15.87 2.92
CA HIS A 89 9.47 15.44 1.93
C HIS A 89 9.29 13.92 1.98
N THR A 90 8.14 13.46 1.49
CA THR A 90 7.89 12.03 1.30
C THR A 90 8.07 11.65 -0.16
N MET A 91 8.98 10.70 -0.43
CA MET A 91 9.20 10.16 -1.78
C MET A 91 8.51 8.82 -1.97
N ILE A 92 7.93 8.62 -3.14
CA ILE A 92 7.34 7.37 -3.59
C ILE A 92 8.06 6.91 -4.85
N PHE A 93 8.32 5.61 -4.98
CA PHE A 93 8.78 4.99 -6.22
C PHE A 93 7.73 4.00 -6.71
N ASP A 94 7.26 4.20 -7.93
CA ASP A 94 6.36 3.29 -8.62
C ASP A 94 7.15 2.21 -9.35
N LYS A 95 7.07 0.98 -8.86
CA LYS A 95 7.77 -0.17 -9.45
C LYS A 95 7.22 -0.56 -10.81
N LYS A 96 6.00 -0.15 -11.17
CA LYS A 96 5.45 -0.42 -12.50
C LYS A 96 5.99 0.53 -13.55
N THR A 97 6.01 1.82 -13.24
CA THR A 97 6.40 2.85 -14.21
C THR A 97 7.88 3.24 -14.11
N GLY A 98 8.57 2.84 -13.05
CA GLY A 98 9.95 3.23 -12.76
C GLY A 98 10.10 4.72 -12.42
N LYS A 99 9.01 5.39 -12.05
CA LYS A 99 9.00 6.83 -11.74
C LYS A 99 9.07 7.06 -10.24
N TYR A 100 9.75 8.13 -9.86
CA TYR A 100 9.67 8.67 -8.51
C TYR A 100 8.58 9.73 -8.46
N GLY A 101 7.99 9.92 -7.29
CA GLY A 101 6.99 10.93 -7.03
C GLY A 101 7.19 11.56 -5.67
N ILE A 102 6.83 12.82 -5.55
CA ILE A 102 6.83 13.55 -4.29
C ILE A 102 5.39 13.67 -3.81
N VAL A 103 5.14 13.26 -2.58
CA VAL A 103 3.83 13.45 -1.94
C VAL A 103 3.76 14.90 -1.46
N PRO A 104 2.70 15.66 -1.79
CA PRO A 104 2.53 17.00 -1.25
C PRO A 104 2.54 17.00 0.28
N SER A 105 3.23 17.96 0.89
CA SER A 105 3.43 18.06 2.35
C SER A 105 2.15 17.89 3.17
N LYS A 106 1.04 18.45 2.69
CA LYS A 106 -0.29 18.34 3.32
C LYS A 106 -0.84 16.92 3.48
N TYR A 107 -0.33 15.95 2.72
CA TYR A 107 -0.77 14.54 2.76
C TYR A 107 0.24 13.61 3.41
N GLU A 108 1.44 14.06 3.77
CA GLU A 108 2.51 13.17 4.23
C GLU A 108 2.17 12.47 5.54
N MET A 109 1.71 13.23 6.55
CA MET A 109 1.31 12.67 7.84
C MET A 109 0.10 11.74 7.72
N GLU A 110 -0.88 12.13 6.90
CA GLU A 110 -2.08 11.34 6.67
C GLU A 110 -1.74 9.99 6.01
N LEU A 111 -0.91 10.01 4.96
CA LEU A 111 -0.48 8.79 4.28
C LEU A 111 0.31 7.88 5.22
N LYS A 112 1.21 8.43 6.05
CA LYS A 112 1.96 7.67 7.04
C LYS A 112 1.04 6.98 8.05
N SER A 113 0.02 7.70 8.53
CA SER A 113 -0.98 7.16 9.46
C SER A 113 -1.77 6.01 8.83
N LEU A 114 -2.23 6.20 7.60
CA LEU A 114 -3.00 5.20 6.86
C LEU A 114 -2.22 3.91 6.58
N LEU A 115 -0.90 3.97 6.49
CA LEU A 115 -0.03 2.80 6.20
C LEU A 115 0.49 2.07 7.44
N LYS A 116 0.38 2.67 8.63
CA LYS A 116 0.93 2.12 9.88
C LYS A 116 -0.09 1.30 10.70
N GLU A 117 -1.36 1.67 10.62
CA GLU A 117 -2.47 0.92 11.24
C GLU A 117 -2.57 -0.49 10.68
#